data_AF-A0A7Y5H121-F1
#
_entry.id   AF-A0A7Y5H121-F1
#
_cell.length_a   1.000
_cell.length_b   1.000
_cell.length_c   1.000
_cell.angle_alpha   90.00
_cell.angle_beta   90.00
_cell.angle_gamma   90.00
#
_symmetry.space_group_name_H-M   'P 1'
#
loop_
_entity.id
_entity.type
_entity.pdbx_description
1 polymer ?
#
loop_
_entity_poly.entity_id
_entity_poly.type
_entity_poly.pdbx_seq_one_letter_code
_entity_poly.pdbx_strand_id
1 'polypeptide(L)'
;MVFHSRRFRSRPQGPRLSNVCSVGNNCRGVSRRDSRRYLSNCTAADNHDPARFDGEPLRPYNVGPDALLLNFKSIRLGFVPDAERKSLAVYAEPAPAQLDIVNLVKLTDAACGNAWYEGIRMDLAHAGAGARLVLTGSYPAACGEKSRHVAVLDHPQFIAGVFRQLWGELGGTFSGNLREGATPAAARLLARSESPALAEV
;
A
#
# COMPACT_ATOMS: atom_id res chain seq x y z
N MET A 1 -15.97 30.30 16.53
CA MET A 1 -17.06 29.62 15.80
C MET A 1 -17.45 28.38 16.59
N VAL A 2 -18.65 28.38 17.17
CA VAL A 2 -19.12 27.36 18.12
C VAL A 2 -19.89 26.28 17.36
N PHE A 3 -19.56 25.00 17.51
CA PHE A 3 -20.38 23.90 17.01
C PHE A 3 -21.10 23.20 18.16
N HIS A 4 -22.44 23.25 18.12
CA HIS A 4 -23.36 22.61 19.05
C HIS A 4 -23.49 21.10 18.78
N SER A 5 -23.44 20.31 19.85
CA SER A 5 -23.76 18.88 19.88
C SER A 5 -25.27 18.65 19.76
N ARG A 6 -25.75 17.94 18.74
CA ARG A 6 -27.11 17.37 18.70
C ARG A 6 -27.06 15.88 19.05
N ARG A 7 -27.81 15.50 20.09
CA ARG A 7 -28.11 14.10 20.47
C ARG A 7 -28.93 13.43 19.37
N PHE A 8 -28.48 12.29 18.86
CA PHE A 8 -29.30 11.41 18.04
C PHE A 8 -30.16 10.53 18.95
N ARG A 9 -31.49 10.64 18.82
CA ARG A 9 -32.50 9.82 19.51
C ARG A 9 -32.76 8.57 18.67
N SER A 10 -32.76 7.40 19.30
CA SER A 10 -33.14 6.12 18.71
C SER A 10 -34.66 6.05 18.47
N ARG A 11 -35.07 5.51 17.32
CA ARG A 11 -36.38 4.87 17.12
C ARG A 11 -36.19 3.53 16.40
N PRO A 12 -36.91 2.47 16.80
CA PRO A 12 -36.78 1.13 16.22
C PRO A 12 -37.83 0.86 15.13
N GLN A 13 -37.47 -0.02 14.17
CA GLN A 13 -38.26 -1.09 13.54
C GLN A 13 -38.18 -1.17 11.99
N GLY A 14 -37.70 -2.33 11.51
CA GLY A 14 -37.99 -2.96 10.21
C GLY A 14 -36.85 -3.00 9.16
N PRO A 15 -36.74 -4.03 8.30
CA PRO A 15 -36.79 -5.48 8.55
C PRO A 15 -35.36 -6.08 8.71
N ARG A 16 -35.29 -7.32 9.22
CA ARG A 16 -34.04 -8.08 9.38
C ARG A 16 -33.37 -8.29 8.02
N LEU A 17 -32.23 -7.66 7.78
CA LEU A 17 -31.32 -8.07 6.73
C LEU A 17 -30.38 -9.13 7.30
N SER A 18 -30.51 -10.31 6.70
CA SER A 18 -29.85 -11.55 7.00
C SER A 18 -28.33 -11.42 7.06
N ASN A 19 -27.75 -12.19 7.97
CA ASN A 19 -26.33 -12.43 8.13
C ASN A 19 -25.64 -12.67 6.77
N VAL A 20 -24.71 -11.80 6.38
CA VAL A 20 -23.68 -12.12 5.38
C VAL A 20 -22.32 -12.11 6.07
N CYS A 21 -22.18 -13.03 7.02
CA CYS A 21 -20.94 -13.60 7.50
C CYS A 21 -21.31 -14.92 8.18
N SER A 22 -21.75 -15.88 7.37
CA SER A 22 -21.99 -17.24 7.84
C SER A 22 -21.60 -18.24 6.76
N VAL A 23 -20.30 -18.32 6.48
CA VAL A 23 -19.58 -19.59 6.38
C VAL A 23 -18.12 -19.32 6.78
N GLY A 24 -17.75 -19.68 8.00
CA GLY A 24 -16.42 -20.25 8.26
C GLY A 24 -15.21 -19.38 8.65
N ASN A 25 -15.21 -18.04 8.66
CA ASN A 25 -14.02 -17.27 9.09
C ASN A 25 -14.33 -16.07 9.98
N ASN A 26 -13.61 -15.98 11.11
CA ASN A 26 -13.94 -15.11 12.25
C ASN A 26 -13.23 -13.75 12.11
N CYS A 27 -13.94 -12.78 11.54
CA CYS A 27 -13.39 -11.48 11.18
C CYS A 27 -14.20 -10.37 11.81
N ARG A 28 -13.63 -9.72 12.82
CA ARG A 28 -14.19 -8.48 13.38
C ARG A 28 -13.16 -7.36 13.08
N GLY A 29 -13.54 -6.08 13.19
CA GLY A 29 -12.72 -4.94 12.77
C GLY A 29 -11.97 -4.12 13.85
N VAL A 30 -11.07 -3.26 13.39
CA VAL A 30 -10.16 -2.39 14.17
C VAL A 30 -10.80 -1.68 15.38
N SER A 31 -10.18 -1.80 16.58
CA SER A 31 -10.54 -1.07 17.81
C SER A 31 -9.44 -0.12 18.29
N ARG A 32 -9.84 0.89 19.07
CA ARG A 32 -8.96 1.75 19.87
C ARG A 32 -9.29 1.55 21.36
N ARG A 33 -8.36 1.01 22.12
CA ARG A 33 -8.28 1.25 23.57
C ARG A 33 -6.79 1.31 23.92
N ASP A 34 -6.39 2.47 24.45
CA ASP A 34 -5.02 2.78 24.87
C ASP A 34 -3.99 2.85 23.74
N SER A 35 -4.05 3.91 22.91
CA SER A 35 -3.09 4.25 21.82
C SER A 35 -2.78 3.16 20.78
N ARG A 36 -3.35 1.95 20.91
CA ARG A 36 -3.12 0.77 20.10
C ARG A 36 -4.30 0.60 19.15
N ARG A 37 -4.00 0.55 17.85
CA ARG A 37 -4.96 0.20 16.80
C ARG A 37 -4.49 -1.11 16.16
N TYR A 38 -5.43 -2.03 16.00
CA TYR A 38 -5.19 -3.36 15.42
C TYR A 38 -5.62 -3.36 13.96
N LEU A 39 -4.89 -4.04 13.09
CA LEU A 39 -5.33 -4.30 11.72
C LEU A 39 -5.71 -5.77 11.66
N SER A 40 -6.97 -6.07 11.36
CA SER A 40 -7.43 -7.45 11.25
C SER A 40 -7.34 -7.90 9.82
N ASN A 41 -6.37 -8.78 9.56
CA ASN A 41 -6.29 -9.59 8.35
C ASN A 41 -6.97 -10.94 8.63
N CYS A 42 -7.67 -11.46 7.63
CA CYS A 42 -8.74 -12.42 7.85
C CYS A 42 -8.80 -13.55 6.83
N THR A 43 -7.86 -13.55 5.91
CA THR A 43 -7.65 -14.60 4.93
C THR A 43 -6.48 -15.48 5.36
N ALA A 44 -6.58 -16.78 5.07
CA ALA A 44 -5.42 -17.65 5.08
C ALA A 44 -4.43 -17.10 4.04
N ALA A 45 -3.25 -16.69 4.50
CA ALA A 45 -2.12 -16.45 3.62
C ALA A 45 -1.75 -17.78 2.98
N ASP A 46 -2.28 -18.06 1.80
CA ASP A 46 -1.65 -19.05 0.94
C ASP A 46 -0.23 -18.55 0.65
N ASN A 47 0.73 -19.47 0.66
CA ASN A 47 2.14 -19.18 0.40
C ASN A 47 2.31 -18.84 -1.10
N HIS A 48 1.86 -17.65 -1.49
CA HIS A 48 1.89 -17.15 -2.85
C HIS A 48 3.31 -16.71 -3.19
N ASP A 49 3.91 -17.37 -4.18
CA ASP A 49 5.19 -16.96 -4.75
C ASP A 49 4.96 -16.02 -5.95
N PRO A 50 5.27 -14.72 -5.82
CA PRO A 50 5.08 -13.74 -6.89
C PRO A 50 6.04 -13.94 -8.07
N ALA A 51 7.11 -14.73 -7.93
CA ALA A 51 8.04 -15.01 -9.04
C ALA A 51 7.59 -16.19 -9.91
N ARG A 52 6.58 -16.96 -9.50
CA ARG A 52 6.23 -18.24 -10.14
C ARG A 52 5.80 -18.13 -11.61
N PHE A 53 5.20 -17.01 -12.01
CA PHE A 53 4.63 -16.85 -13.35
C PHE A 53 5.70 -16.53 -14.41
N ASP A 54 6.51 -15.50 -14.17
CA ASP A 54 7.45 -14.93 -15.15
C ASP A 54 8.81 -14.55 -14.55
N GLY A 55 9.07 -14.91 -13.27
CA GLY A 55 10.29 -14.53 -12.58
C GLY A 55 10.37 -13.06 -12.18
N GLU A 56 9.27 -12.30 -12.29
CA GLU A 56 9.25 -10.85 -12.03
C GLU A 56 8.44 -10.51 -10.76
N PRO A 57 8.96 -10.79 -9.54
CA PRO A 57 8.20 -10.70 -8.30
C PRO A 57 7.74 -9.28 -7.93
N LEU A 58 8.37 -8.25 -8.51
CA LEU A 58 8.03 -6.85 -8.22
C LEU A 58 6.88 -6.31 -9.08
N ARG A 59 6.35 -7.10 -10.02
CA ARG A 59 5.28 -6.64 -10.91
C ARG A 59 3.95 -6.64 -10.18
N PRO A 60 3.17 -5.54 -10.20
CA PRO A 60 1.88 -5.49 -9.50
C PRO A 60 0.91 -6.61 -9.87
N TYR A 61 0.91 -7.08 -11.12
CA TYR A 61 0.05 -8.19 -11.55
C TYR A 61 0.43 -9.55 -10.94
N ASN A 62 1.63 -9.67 -10.35
CA ASN A 62 2.09 -10.88 -9.65
C ASN A 62 1.78 -10.83 -8.13
N VAL A 63 1.13 -9.78 -7.64
CA VAL A 63 0.73 -9.66 -6.23
C VAL A 63 -0.38 -10.68 -5.92
N GLY A 64 -0.16 -11.50 -4.89
CA GLY A 64 -1.15 -12.45 -4.41
C GLY A 64 -2.35 -11.77 -3.72
N PRO A 65 -3.51 -12.43 -3.67
CA PRO A 65 -4.69 -11.89 -3.00
C PRO A 65 -4.48 -11.73 -1.49
N ASP A 66 -5.03 -10.68 -0.91
CA ASP A 66 -4.97 -10.40 0.53
C ASP A 66 -6.20 -9.60 0.98
N ALA A 67 -6.68 -9.84 2.22
CA ALA A 67 -7.84 -9.12 2.74
C ALA A 67 -7.59 -7.61 2.94
N LEU A 68 -6.32 -7.20 3.01
CA LEU A 68 -5.88 -5.82 3.15
C LEU A 68 -5.38 -5.26 1.82
N LEU A 69 -6.04 -5.60 0.72
CA LEU A 69 -5.67 -5.08 -0.60
C LEU A 69 -6.10 -3.61 -0.75
N LEU A 70 -5.13 -2.74 -1.00
CA LEU A 70 -5.34 -1.35 -1.40
C LEU A 70 -4.45 -1.07 -2.61
N ASN A 71 -5.01 -0.41 -3.63
CA ASN A 71 -4.27 0.00 -4.84
C ASN A 71 -3.38 -1.12 -5.43
N PHE A 72 -3.86 -2.37 -5.42
CA PHE A 72 -3.11 -3.54 -5.88
C PHE A 72 -1.71 -3.73 -5.24
N LYS A 73 -1.50 -3.19 -4.03
CA LYS A 73 -0.18 -3.11 -3.35
C LYS A 73 0.89 -2.45 -4.24
N SER A 74 0.47 -1.50 -5.07
CA SER A 74 1.33 -0.86 -6.06
C SER A 74 1.82 0.51 -5.59
N ILE A 75 3.11 0.73 -5.80
CA ILE A 75 3.80 2.02 -5.70
C ILE A 75 4.22 2.44 -7.10
N ARG A 76 3.90 3.68 -7.48
CA ARG A 76 4.43 4.32 -8.68
C ARG A 76 5.82 4.88 -8.36
N LEU A 77 6.84 4.41 -9.07
CA LEU A 77 8.15 5.06 -9.11
C LEU A 77 8.17 6.07 -10.25
N GLY A 78 8.43 7.34 -9.93
CA GLY A 78 8.70 8.40 -10.90
C GLY A 78 10.19 8.57 -11.12
N PHE A 79 10.61 8.74 -12.37
CA PHE A 79 11.99 8.88 -12.82
C PHE A 79 12.13 10.22 -13.54
N VAL A 80 12.87 11.16 -12.94
CA VAL A 80 13.00 12.54 -13.45
C VAL A 80 14.47 12.85 -13.72
N PRO A 81 14.91 12.85 -15.00
CA PRO A 81 16.27 13.19 -15.34
C PRO A 81 16.50 14.71 -15.19
N ASP A 82 17.64 15.08 -14.62
CA ASP A 82 18.21 16.42 -14.65
C ASP A 82 19.47 16.37 -15.53
N ALA A 83 19.34 16.89 -16.76
CA ALA A 83 20.42 16.88 -17.74
C ALA A 83 21.57 17.82 -17.35
N GLU A 84 21.28 18.94 -16.68
CA GLU A 84 22.29 19.91 -16.26
C GLU A 84 23.17 19.32 -15.16
N ARG A 85 22.55 18.66 -14.17
CA ARG A 85 23.25 18.02 -13.05
C ARG A 85 23.74 16.62 -13.35
N LYS A 86 23.41 16.08 -14.53
CA LYS A 86 23.67 14.69 -14.94
C LYS A 86 23.21 13.67 -13.88
N SER A 87 22.06 13.94 -13.26
CA SER A 87 21.50 13.13 -12.18
C SER A 87 20.07 12.71 -12.48
N LEU A 88 19.68 11.54 -11.97
CA LEU A 88 18.30 11.08 -12.03
C LEU A 88 17.69 11.18 -10.63
N ALA A 89 16.55 11.84 -10.48
CA ALA A 89 15.74 11.75 -9.27
C ALA A 89 14.76 10.59 -9.41
N VAL A 90 14.59 9.82 -8.34
CA VAL A 90 13.55 8.78 -8.25
C VAL A 90 12.72 9.02 -7.00
N TYR A 91 11.40 9.07 -7.17
CA TYR A 91 10.44 9.24 -6.08
C TYR A 91 9.35 8.16 -6.14
N ALA A 92 8.71 7.91 -5.00
CA ALA A 92 7.65 6.92 -4.86
C ALA A 92 6.30 7.58 -4.51
N GLU A 93 5.23 7.07 -5.10
CA GLU A 93 3.85 7.48 -4.83
C GLU A 93 2.94 6.25 -4.71
N PRO A 94 2.27 6.01 -3.56
CA PRO A 94 2.47 6.71 -2.28
C PRO A 94 3.92 6.56 -1.77
N ALA A 95 4.31 7.40 -0.82
CA ALA A 95 5.66 7.44 -0.24
C ALA A 95 5.66 6.85 1.18
N PRO A 96 5.45 5.53 1.35
CA PRO A 96 5.38 4.92 2.66
C PRO A 96 6.71 5.08 3.40
N ALA A 97 6.66 5.58 4.64
CA ALA A 97 7.85 5.89 5.44
C ALA A 97 8.79 4.70 5.68
N GLN A 98 8.29 3.47 5.56
CA GLN A 98 9.08 2.24 5.71
C GLN A 98 9.73 1.74 4.41
N LEU A 99 9.57 2.45 3.28
CA LEU A 99 10.29 2.19 2.04
C LEU A 99 11.45 3.16 1.91
N ASP A 100 12.66 2.62 1.91
CA ASP A 100 13.89 3.36 1.66
C ASP A 100 14.34 3.11 0.21
N ILE A 101 14.53 4.17 -0.58
CA ILE A 101 14.95 4.08 -1.99
C ILE A 101 16.36 4.63 -2.12
N VAL A 102 17.28 3.77 -2.54
CA VAL A 102 18.66 4.13 -2.83
C VAL A 102 18.83 4.21 -4.34
N ASN A 103 18.91 5.42 -4.87
CA ASN A 103 19.11 5.61 -6.30
C ASN A 103 20.61 5.73 -6.64
N LEU A 104 21.12 4.74 -7.38
CA LEU A 104 22.48 4.70 -7.94
C LEU A 104 22.45 4.58 -9.48
N VAL A 105 21.31 4.85 -10.10
CA VAL A 105 21.16 4.82 -11.56
C VAL A 105 21.87 6.02 -12.18
N LYS A 106 22.63 5.78 -13.25
CA LYS A 106 23.39 6.82 -13.97
C LYS A 106 22.62 7.30 -15.20
N LEU A 107 22.60 8.61 -15.44
CA LEU A 107 22.11 9.13 -16.71
C LEU A 107 23.08 8.80 -17.85
N THR A 108 22.53 8.54 -19.02
CA THR A 108 23.29 8.31 -20.26
C THR A 108 22.72 9.14 -21.42
N ASP A 109 23.55 9.38 -22.43
CA ASP A 109 23.16 10.11 -23.65
C ASP A 109 22.58 9.19 -24.73
N ALA A 110 22.17 7.97 -24.36
CA ALA A 110 21.55 7.03 -25.29
C ALA A 110 20.18 7.54 -25.77
N ALA A 111 19.72 7.04 -26.91
CA ALA A 111 18.35 7.27 -27.35
C ALA A 111 17.35 6.62 -26.40
N CYS A 112 16.15 7.21 -26.24
CA CYS A 112 15.10 6.58 -25.48
C CYS A 112 14.44 5.46 -26.29
N GLY A 113 14.47 4.24 -25.75
CA GLY A 113 13.72 3.10 -26.28
C GLY A 113 12.39 2.87 -25.54
N ASN A 114 11.51 2.06 -26.14
CA ASN A 114 10.25 1.64 -25.49
C ASN A 114 10.50 0.84 -24.20
N ALA A 115 11.61 0.10 -24.14
CA ALA A 115 12.03 -0.71 -23.01
C ALA A 115 13.03 0.01 -22.09
N TRP A 116 12.86 1.33 -21.89
CA TRP A 116 13.74 2.17 -21.08
C TRP A 116 14.04 1.62 -19.67
N TYR A 117 13.13 0.83 -19.11
CA TYR A 117 13.24 0.27 -17.77
C TYR A 117 14.19 -0.93 -17.67
N GLU A 118 14.57 -1.57 -18.80
CA GLU A 118 15.46 -2.74 -18.79
C GLU A 118 16.88 -2.40 -18.35
N GLY A 119 17.30 -1.15 -18.55
CA GLY A 119 18.57 -0.63 -18.05
C GLY A 119 18.60 -0.43 -16.53
N ILE A 120 17.46 -0.58 -15.85
CA ILE A 120 17.32 -0.33 -14.41
C ILE A 120 17.12 -1.66 -13.68
N ARG A 121 18.08 -1.99 -12.82
CA ARG A 121 18.01 -3.15 -11.94
C ARG A 121 17.51 -2.72 -10.57
N MET A 122 16.57 -3.50 -10.03
CA MET A 122 15.90 -3.25 -8.76
C MET A 122 16.23 -4.38 -7.79
N ASP A 123 17.04 -4.09 -6.76
CA ASP A 123 17.27 -5.04 -5.67
C ASP A 123 16.41 -4.67 -4.48
N LEU A 124 15.60 -5.62 -4.04
CA LEU A 124 14.76 -5.46 -2.87
C LEU A 124 15.33 -6.28 -1.71
N ALA A 125 15.59 -5.60 -0.59
CA ALA A 125 15.91 -6.24 0.67
C ALA A 125 14.86 -5.86 1.71
N HIS A 126 14.25 -6.86 2.35
CA HIS A 126 13.36 -6.65 3.48
C HIS A 126 14.18 -6.53 4.77
N ALA A 127 13.91 -5.50 5.57
CA ALA A 127 14.61 -5.21 6.82
C ALA A 127 13.59 -4.94 7.93
N GLY A 128 13.23 -5.98 8.68
CA GLY A 128 12.24 -5.89 9.75
C GLY A 128 10.87 -5.44 9.21
N ALA A 129 10.38 -4.28 9.68
CA ALA A 129 9.07 -3.72 9.30
C ALA A 129 9.12 -2.81 8.07
N GLY A 130 10.24 -2.76 7.35
CA GLY A 130 10.41 -1.96 6.14
C GLY A 130 11.14 -2.70 5.03
N ALA A 131 11.35 -2.00 3.92
CA ALA A 131 12.08 -2.51 2.79
C ALA A 131 13.04 -1.45 2.23
N ARG A 132 14.17 -1.90 1.72
CA ARG A 132 15.16 -1.08 1.03
C ARG A 132 15.22 -1.51 -0.43
N LEU A 133 14.90 -0.58 -1.33
CA LEU A 133 14.96 -0.74 -2.77
C LEU A 133 16.20 -0.04 -3.32
N VAL A 134 17.17 -0.81 -3.80
CA VAL A 134 18.38 -0.26 -4.43
C VAL A 134 18.22 -0.29 -5.94
N LEU A 135 18.29 0.88 -6.56
CA LEU A 135 18.18 1.06 -8.00
C LEU A 135 19.58 1.28 -8.57
N THR A 136 19.95 0.48 -9.57
CA THR A 136 21.25 0.57 -10.25
C THR A 136 21.07 0.46 -11.76
N GLY A 137 22.12 0.82 -12.52
CA GLY A 137 22.14 0.71 -13.97
C GLY A 137 22.13 2.06 -14.66
N SER A 138 21.43 2.17 -15.78
CA SER A 138 21.43 3.36 -16.64
C SER A 138 20.02 3.82 -17.02
N TYR A 139 19.89 5.12 -17.24
CA TYR A 139 18.67 5.77 -17.71
C TYR A 139 19.00 6.78 -18.81
N PRO A 140 18.47 6.60 -20.03
CA PRO A 140 18.69 7.56 -21.11
C PRO A 140 18.04 8.91 -20.80
N ALA A 141 18.82 10.00 -20.76
CA ALA A 141 18.29 11.34 -20.48
C ALA A 141 17.22 11.77 -21.50
N ALA A 142 17.34 11.29 -22.74
CA ALA A 142 16.37 11.51 -23.81
C ALA A 142 14.96 10.93 -23.51
N CYS A 143 14.81 10.07 -22.50
CA CYS A 143 13.49 9.56 -22.11
C CYS A 143 12.60 10.60 -21.42
N GLY A 144 13.17 11.71 -20.92
CA GLY A 144 12.44 12.68 -20.12
C GLY A 144 11.88 12.03 -18.85
N GLU A 145 10.78 12.56 -18.31
CA GLU A 145 10.12 11.95 -17.16
C GLU A 145 9.37 10.66 -17.56
N LYS A 146 9.55 9.60 -16.78
CA LYS A 146 8.78 8.34 -16.90
C LYS A 146 8.34 7.83 -15.54
N SER A 147 7.42 6.87 -15.54
CA SER A 147 7.05 6.16 -14.32
C SER A 147 6.83 4.67 -14.54
N ARG A 148 7.05 3.89 -13.49
CA ARG A 148 6.80 2.44 -13.46
C ARG A 148 6.19 2.03 -12.13
N HIS A 149 5.19 1.16 -12.18
CA HIS A 149 4.56 0.61 -11.00
C HIS A 149 5.31 -0.64 -10.50
N VAL A 150 5.49 -0.74 -9.18
CA VAL A 150 6.19 -1.84 -8.51
C VAL A 150 5.46 -2.26 -7.23
N ALA A 151 5.66 -3.49 -6.79
CA ALA A 151 5.17 -4.04 -5.54
C ALA A 151 6.36 -4.45 -4.66
N VAL A 152 6.80 -3.56 -3.75
CA VAL A 152 8.06 -3.69 -2.99
C VAL A 152 7.88 -3.87 -1.48
N LEU A 153 6.63 -3.83 -1.00
CA LEU A 153 6.28 -4.06 0.40
C LEU A 153 5.36 -5.28 0.51
N ASP A 154 5.32 -5.91 1.67
CA ASP A 154 4.25 -6.85 2.02
C ASP A 154 2.92 -6.10 2.26
N HIS A 155 1.79 -6.82 2.34
CA HIS A 155 0.47 -6.19 2.51
C HIS A 155 0.35 -5.37 3.81
N PRO A 156 0.73 -5.92 4.99
CA PRO A 156 0.68 -5.16 6.24
C PRO A 156 1.54 -3.89 6.20
N GLN A 157 2.77 -3.98 5.70
CA GLN A 157 3.66 -2.84 5.54
C GLN A 157 3.01 -1.80 4.64
N PHE A 158 2.63 -2.16 3.41
CA PHE A 158 2.06 -1.21 2.45
C PHE A 158 0.87 -0.42 3.05
N ILE A 159 -0.09 -1.13 3.65
CA ILE A 159 -1.27 -0.51 4.25
C ILE A 159 -0.92 0.40 5.42
N ALA A 160 -0.02 -0.03 6.32
CA ALA A 160 0.42 0.83 7.42
C ALA A 160 1.09 2.11 6.93
N GLY A 161 1.90 2.02 5.86
CA GLY A 161 2.58 3.17 5.28
C GLY A 161 1.61 4.18 4.70
N VAL A 162 0.72 3.71 3.82
CA VAL A 162 -0.30 4.55 3.18
C VAL A 162 -1.24 5.16 4.21
N PHE A 163 -1.72 4.36 5.18
CA PHE A 163 -2.60 4.86 6.23
C PHE A 163 -1.92 5.95 7.07
N ARG A 164 -0.65 5.77 7.46
CA ARG A 164 0.09 6.78 8.23
C ARG A 164 0.32 8.05 7.43
N GLN A 165 0.66 7.94 6.15
CA GLN A 165 0.83 9.08 5.26
C GLN A 165 -0.46 9.91 5.19
N LEU A 166 -1.57 9.29 4.77
CA LEU A 166 -2.85 9.96 4.61
C LEU A 166 -3.39 10.51 5.94
N TRP A 167 -3.24 9.77 7.04
CA TRP A 167 -3.64 10.24 8.37
C TRP A 167 -2.86 11.48 8.80
N GLY A 168 -1.56 11.54 8.50
CA GLY A 168 -0.70 12.69 8.75
C GLY A 168 -1.09 13.92 7.93
N GLU A 169 -1.39 13.74 6.64
CA GLU A 169 -1.87 14.80 5.75
C GLU A 169 -3.20 15.41 6.23
N LEU A 170 -4.04 14.61 6.90
CA LEU A 170 -5.28 15.07 7.55
C LEU A 170 -5.06 15.70 8.94
N GLY A 171 -3.81 15.92 9.37
CA GLY A 171 -3.46 16.50 10.67
C GLY A 171 -3.52 15.52 11.85
N GLY A 172 -3.66 14.22 11.57
CA GLY A 172 -3.68 13.18 12.57
C GLY A 172 -2.29 12.69 12.96
N THR A 173 -2.14 12.19 14.19
CA THR A 173 -0.92 11.50 14.64
C THR A 173 -1.19 10.04 14.98
N PHE A 174 -0.21 9.17 14.69
CA PHE A 174 -0.28 7.74 14.98
C PHE A 174 1.08 7.24 15.49
N SER A 175 1.18 6.98 16.79
CA SER A 175 2.41 6.55 17.48
C SER A 175 2.48 5.04 17.74
N GLY A 176 1.47 4.28 17.32
CA GLY A 176 1.41 2.83 17.49
C GLY A 176 2.13 2.05 16.39
N ASN A 177 2.42 0.78 16.67
CA ASN A 177 2.85 -0.19 15.66
C ASN A 177 1.64 -0.94 15.10
N LEU A 178 1.72 -1.29 13.81
CA LEU A 178 0.78 -2.21 13.21
C LEU A 178 0.95 -3.59 13.84
N ARG A 179 -0.15 -4.26 14.11
CA ARG A 179 -0.17 -5.67 14.48
C ARG A 179 -1.32 -6.34 13.76
N GLU A 180 -0.98 -7.42 13.08
CA GLU A 180 -1.98 -8.36 12.57
C GLU A 180 -2.56 -9.17 13.73
N GLY A 181 -3.85 -9.46 13.65
CA GLY A 181 -4.51 -10.32 14.61
C GLY A 181 -6.03 -10.25 14.52
N ALA A 182 -6.67 -11.20 15.19
CA ALA A 182 -8.11 -11.20 15.35
C ALA A 182 -8.56 -9.91 16.04
N THR A 183 -9.69 -9.37 15.61
CA THR A 183 -10.25 -8.22 16.29
C THR A 183 -10.76 -8.59 17.67
N PRO A 184 -10.45 -7.77 18.69
CA PRO A 184 -11.01 -7.95 20.02
C PRO A 184 -12.54 -7.90 20.03
N ALA A 185 -13.19 -8.76 20.81
CA ALA A 185 -14.65 -8.79 20.95
C ALA A 185 -15.25 -7.45 21.43
N ALA A 186 -14.47 -6.66 22.17
CA ALA A 186 -14.86 -5.32 22.66
C ALA A 186 -14.59 -4.19 21.64
N ALA A 187 -14.29 -4.51 20.38
CA ALA A 187 -14.05 -3.52 19.35
C ALA A 187 -15.29 -2.70 19.00
N ARG A 188 -15.08 -1.40 18.73
CA ARG A 188 -16.13 -0.51 18.21
C ARG A 188 -15.84 -0.20 16.75
N LEU A 189 -16.81 -0.48 15.87
CA LEU A 189 -16.73 -0.08 14.47
C LEU A 189 -16.62 1.44 14.36
N LEU A 190 -15.59 1.91 13.64
CA LEU A 190 -15.37 3.34 13.40
C LEU A 190 -15.82 3.76 11.99
N ALA A 191 -15.54 2.94 10.99
CA ALA A 191 -15.88 3.17 9.60
C ALA A 191 -16.02 1.83 8.86
N ARG A 192 -16.78 1.83 7.77
CA ARG A 192 -16.96 0.71 6.84
C ARG A 192 -16.99 1.28 5.42
N SER A 193 -16.36 0.58 4.48
CA SER A 193 -16.46 0.83 3.06
C SER A 193 -16.86 -0.47 2.37
N GLU A 194 -17.63 -0.36 1.30
CA GLU A 194 -18.00 -1.49 0.46
C GLU A 194 -17.41 -1.25 -0.93
N SER A 195 -16.98 -2.32 -1.60
CA SER A 195 -16.59 -2.26 -3.00
C SER A 195 -17.84 -2.12 -3.88
N PRO A 196 -17.67 -1.81 -5.18
CA PRO A 196 -18.72 -2.04 -6.16
C PRO A 196 -19.25 -3.48 -6.14
N ALA A 197 -20.43 -3.68 -6.71
CA ALA A 197 -20.99 -5.02 -6.82
C ALA A 197 -20.15 -5.88 -7.77
N LEU A 198 -20.21 -7.21 -7.61
CA LEU A 198 -19.45 -8.15 -8.46
C LEU A 198 -19.77 -7.99 -9.96
N ALA A 199 -20.99 -7.55 -10.30
CA ALA A 199 -21.38 -7.31 -11.69
C ALA A 199 -20.71 -6.08 -12.32
N GLU A 200 -20.03 -5.25 -11.53
CA GLU A 200 -19.43 -3.96 -11.92
C GLU A 200 -17.90 -4.01 -11.95
N VAL A 201 -17.27 -5.13 -11.62
CA VAL A 201 -15.81 -5.33 -11.57
C VAL A 201 -15.30 -6.31 -12.61
#